data_AF-A0A0A1TJH2-F1
#
_entry.id   AF-A0A0A1TJH2-F1
#
_cell.length_a   1.000
_cell.length_b   1.000
_cell.length_c   1.000
_cell.angle_alpha   90.00
_cell.angle_beta   90.00
_cell.angle_gamma   90.00
#
_symmetry.space_group_name_H-M   'P 1'
#
loop_
_entity.id
_entity.type
_entity.pdbx_description
1 polymer ?
#
loop_
_entity_poly.entity_id
_entity_poly.type
_entity_poly.pdbx_seq_one_letter_code
_entity_poly.pdbx_strand_id
1 'polypeptide(L)'
;MVYTSSVASSQRTNENSPRVPPKSNVFFELVPYNAEAKLQFSNLVCELRERRGQFQQAVDDQEDSESSVWQYLFVSDEQIHDAEVAQLRRELVAQTLSSSPLSSPQESSSMQAESLIWSGGYSLDLEIPPKNPKVGWKVGRVRVGSNPNQLALTFSKAAGVNVRQNHAIIQITETGRVSVERPQHAKVSVDGEAIEPNQPHVLTKEKSFVTFGSLTFKARYLPVSSDEVDSSQLFRQYMEKHADIVPSPFLGLVQTPSEEHTMRIGKWTVSAVGIIGKGSSGKVSVGFDSSGQVVAMKRISITKNKYTPSILGQIENFKKISSIAKAQQVDLIVTLVDIIDNDPMKTNSDVDIWLLLSPVIACTLLQRHQKRDFSRTFTQADQKIILVRVLRGIKFIHSAGFIVSDVKPSNIGLRDENDPNSVVLLDIDGAILAPTPEAKRIPHTHIGGTISWLSPEREMHGFDGTADLWSLGVLGFLLVEGFHPWDHKLNPWRPGRLKEQNWFHEKYRMAMMCLEQWPDKAFATAIKGVLRHPYAETDGQRQPRLPTEDVLHLLMASPDSEDQVRASKRGKFTY
;
A
#
# COMPACT_ATOMS: atom_id res chain seq x y z
N MET A 1 -57.99 -16.09 25.95
CA MET A 1 -57.36 -15.11 26.85
C MET A 1 -56.10 -14.60 26.14
N VAL A 2 -56.13 -13.38 25.59
CA VAL A 2 -55.53 -12.16 26.19
C VAL A 2 -54.00 -12.15 25.91
N TYR A 3 -53.35 -11.26 25.16
CA TYR A 3 -53.61 -9.89 24.69
C TYR A 3 -53.04 -9.68 23.27
N THR A 4 -53.82 -8.99 22.43
CA THR A 4 -53.33 -8.23 21.28
C THR A 4 -52.88 -6.85 21.75
N SER A 5 -51.73 -6.36 21.29
CA SER A 5 -51.43 -4.92 21.30
C SER A 5 -50.90 -4.50 19.93
N SER A 6 -51.76 -3.80 19.19
CA SER A 6 -51.37 -2.96 18.06
C SER A 6 -50.61 -1.76 18.61
N VAL A 7 -49.44 -1.44 18.03
CA VAL A 7 -48.87 -0.09 18.13
C VAL A 7 -48.54 0.42 16.73
N ALA A 8 -49.04 1.64 16.53
CA ALA A 8 -49.07 2.49 15.36
C ALA A 8 -47.86 2.49 14.41
N SER A 9 -48.22 2.52 13.12
CA SER A 9 -47.56 3.27 12.06
C SER A 9 -47.12 4.66 12.55
N SER A 10 -45.81 4.90 12.68
CA SER A 10 -45.18 6.19 12.42
C SER A 10 -43.65 6.07 12.50
N GLN A 11 -42.96 6.73 11.56
CA GLN A 11 -41.51 6.98 11.51
C GLN A 11 -40.60 5.78 11.17
N ARG A 12 -40.59 5.39 9.89
CA ARG A 12 -39.38 4.82 9.29
C ARG A 12 -38.43 5.99 8.98
N THR A 13 -37.35 6.10 9.73
CA THR A 13 -36.23 7.00 9.43
C THR A 13 -35.48 6.51 8.18
N ASN A 14 -34.87 7.45 7.44
CA ASN A 14 -34.11 7.26 6.19
C ASN A 14 -32.87 6.33 6.28
N GLU A 15 -32.74 5.52 7.34
CA GLU A 15 -31.55 4.69 7.60
C GLU A 15 -31.67 3.24 7.09
N ASN A 16 -32.87 2.80 6.70
CA ASN A 16 -33.05 1.46 6.15
C ASN A 16 -32.94 1.47 4.62
N SER A 17 -31.70 1.57 4.11
CA SER A 17 -31.40 1.09 2.75
C SER A 17 -31.76 -0.40 2.67
N PRO A 18 -32.37 -0.89 1.58
CA PRO A 18 -32.62 -2.32 1.42
C PRO A 18 -31.29 -3.05 1.57
N ARG A 19 -31.19 -3.94 2.57
CA ARG A 19 -30.00 -4.76 2.82
C ARG A 19 -29.71 -5.55 1.54
N VAL A 20 -28.66 -5.15 0.83
CA VAL A 20 -28.06 -5.97 -0.22
C VAL A 20 -27.77 -7.34 0.41
N PRO A 21 -28.18 -8.46 -0.20
CA PRO A 21 -27.99 -9.78 0.38
C PRO A 21 -26.50 -10.04 0.64
N PRO A 22 -26.13 -10.81 1.69
CA PRO A 22 -24.75 -11.00 2.17
C PRO A 22 -23.82 -11.82 1.23
N LYS A 23 -24.16 -11.92 -0.06
CA LYS A 23 -23.37 -12.55 -1.12
C LYS A 23 -23.33 -11.64 -2.35
N SER A 24 -22.87 -10.40 -2.19
CA SER A 24 -22.66 -9.49 -3.31
C SER A 24 -21.18 -9.13 -3.37
N ASN A 25 -20.56 -9.25 -4.55
CA ASN A 25 -19.19 -8.77 -4.82
C ASN A 25 -19.13 -7.22 -4.94
N VAL A 26 -20.19 -6.55 -4.48
CA VAL A 26 -20.31 -5.09 -4.39
C VAL A 26 -19.42 -4.58 -3.29
N PHE A 27 -18.48 -3.71 -3.66
CA PHE A 27 -17.49 -3.15 -2.74
C PHE A 27 -17.67 -1.65 -2.52
N PHE A 28 -18.48 -0.99 -3.35
CA PHE A 28 -18.65 0.45 -3.29
C PHE A 28 -20.04 0.89 -3.76
N GLU A 29 -20.62 1.86 -3.06
CA GLU A 29 -21.91 2.46 -3.37
C GLU A 29 -21.81 3.97 -3.52
N LEU A 30 -22.66 4.51 -4.39
CA LEU A 30 -22.84 5.94 -4.58
C LEU A 30 -24.35 6.26 -4.53
N VAL A 31 -24.79 6.90 -3.45
CA VAL A 31 -26.21 7.16 -3.16
C VAL A 31 -26.51 8.65 -3.24
N PRO A 32 -27.56 9.11 -3.94
CA PRO A 32 -27.96 10.53 -3.95
C PRO A 32 -28.16 11.09 -2.54
N TYR A 33 -27.55 12.23 -2.22
CA TYR A 33 -27.56 12.80 -0.87
C TYR A 33 -28.39 14.08 -0.76
N ASN A 34 -28.15 15.09 -1.62
CA ASN A 34 -28.94 16.33 -1.61
C ASN A 34 -30.21 16.21 -2.47
N ALA A 35 -31.15 17.14 -2.26
CA ALA A 35 -32.43 17.19 -2.97
C ALA A 35 -32.26 17.18 -4.50
N GLU A 36 -31.30 17.94 -5.04
CA GLU A 36 -31.03 17.96 -6.48
C GLU A 36 -30.60 16.58 -7.00
N ALA A 37 -29.71 15.88 -6.30
CA ALA A 37 -29.26 14.55 -6.71
C ALA A 37 -30.40 13.53 -6.65
N LYS A 38 -31.20 13.54 -5.58
CA LYS A 38 -32.37 12.66 -5.42
C LYS A 38 -33.38 12.87 -6.55
N LEU A 39 -33.68 14.14 -6.86
CA LEU A 39 -34.59 14.51 -7.94
C LEU A 39 -34.08 14.06 -9.31
N GLN A 40 -32.81 14.34 -9.63
CA GLN A 40 -32.22 13.94 -10.92
C GLN A 40 -32.12 12.43 -11.07
N PHE A 41 -31.80 11.71 -9.99
CA PHE A 41 -31.81 10.24 -9.99
C PHE A 41 -33.21 9.69 -10.24
N SER A 42 -34.24 10.23 -9.58
CA SER A 42 -35.62 9.80 -9.82
C SER A 42 -36.07 10.06 -11.27
N ASN A 43 -35.73 11.22 -11.84
CA ASN A 43 -36.05 11.54 -13.23
C ASN A 43 -35.32 10.59 -14.20
N LEU A 44 -34.05 10.25 -13.92
CA LEU A 44 -33.29 9.26 -14.68
C LEU A 44 -33.99 7.90 -14.68
N VAL A 45 -34.42 7.42 -13.50
CA VAL A 45 -35.11 6.13 -13.37
C VAL A 45 -36.43 6.12 -14.14
N CYS A 46 -37.23 7.20 -14.06
CA CYS A 46 -38.47 7.31 -14.83
C CYS A 46 -38.22 7.18 -16.33
N GLU A 47 -37.28 7.96 -16.87
CA GLU A 47 -37.00 7.96 -18.30
C GLU A 47 -36.40 6.65 -18.79
N LEU A 48 -35.54 6.00 -18.00
CA LEU A 48 -35.05 4.65 -18.32
C LEU A 48 -36.19 3.61 -18.34
N ARG A 49 -37.15 3.69 -17.42
CA ARG A 49 -38.30 2.76 -17.36
C ARG A 49 -39.26 2.98 -18.54
N GLU A 50 -39.53 4.24 -18.89
CA GLU A 50 -40.38 4.61 -20.02
C GLU A 50 -39.81 4.07 -21.34
N ARG A 51 -38.50 4.26 -21.56
CA ARG A 51 -37.82 3.75 -22.76
C ARG A 51 -37.82 2.22 -22.80
N ARG A 52 -37.52 1.55 -21.68
CA ARG A 52 -37.59 0.08 -21.60
C ARG A 52 -38.99 -0.45 -21.93
N GLY A 53 -40.04 0.22 -21.46
CA GLY A 53 -41.43 -0.11 -21.78
C GLY A 53 -41.78 0.06 -23.26
N GLN A 54 -41.17 1.03 -23.95
CA GLN A 54 -41.32 1.23 -25.40
C GLN A 54 -40.56 0.16 -26.22
N PHE A 55 -39.39 -0.28 -25.76
CA PHE A 55 -38.59 -1.32 -26.43
C PHE A 55 -39.12 -2.74 -26.22
N GLN A 56 -39.85 -3.03 -25.13
CA GLN A 56 -40.50 -4.33 -24.93
C GLN A 56 -41.60 -4.63 -25.99
N GLN A 57 -42.01 -3.65 -26.78
CA GLN A 57 -42.95 -3.79 -27.91
C GLN A 57 -42.27 -3.94 -29.28
N ALA A 58 -40.93 -3.86 -29.36
CA ALA A 58 -40.18 -4.03 -30.61
C ALA A 58 -38.98 -4.96 -30.36
N VAL A 59 -39.16 -6.25 -30.63
CA VAL A 59 -38.06 -7.23 -30.57
C VAL A 59 -37.49 -7.40 -31.97
N ASP A 60 -36.24 -6.96 -32.18
CA ASP A 60 -35.11 -7.81 -32.61
C ASP A 60 -33.82 -6.97 -32.77
N ASP A 61 -32.72 -7.53 -32.26
CA ASP A 61 -31.34 -7.39 -32.75
C ASP A 61 -30.61 -6.03 -32.72
N GLN A 62 -30.59 -5.33 -31.58
CA GLN A 62 -29.40 -4.53 -31.21
C GLN A 62 -29.04 -4.73 -29.74
N GLU A 63 -27.79 -5.16 -29.46
CA GLU A 63 -27.22 -5.16 -28.10
C GLU A 63 -27.37 -3.77 -27.48
N ASP A 64 -28.34 -3.67 -26.57
CA ASP A 64 -28.86 -2.39 -26.09
C ASP A 64 -27.80 -1.58 -25.35
N SER A 65 -27.46 -0.43 -25.92
CA SER A 65 -26.66 0.59 -25.23
C SER A 65 -27.28 1.01 -23.88
N GLU A 66 -28.60 0.87 -23.71
CA GLU A 66 -29.35 1.17 -22.47
C GLU A 66 -29.24 0.05 -21.41
N SER A 67 -28.99 -1.20 -21.80
CA SER A 67 -28.70 -2.32 -20.89
C SER A 67 -27.47 -2.06 -20.02
N SER A 68 -26.53 -1.24 -20.54
CA SER A 68 -25.28 -0.91 -19.87
C SER A 68 -25.41 -0.02 -18.63
N VAL A 69 -26.48 0.77 -18.46
CA VAL A 69 -26.66 1.66 -17.29
C VAL A 69 -27.35 0.93 -16.15
N TRP A 70 -28.36 0.10 -16.49
CA TRP A 70 -29.11 -0.70 -15.52
C TRP A 70 -28.23 -1.66 -14.71
N GLN A 71 -27.13 -2.14 -15.29
CA GLN A 71 -26.17 -3.02 -14.63
C GLN A 71 -25.55 -2.44 -13.36
N TYR A 72 -25.46 -1.10 -13.25
CA TYR A 72 -24.82 -0.43 -12.12
C TYR A 72 -25.82 0.24 -11.18
N LEU A 73 -27.11 0.21 -11.49
CA LEU A 73 -28.18 0.85 -10.71
C LEU A 73 -28.84 -0.15 -9.76
N PHE A 74 -29.09 0.29 -8.53
CA PHE A 74 -30.08 -0.33 -7.67
C PHE A 74 -31.18 0.69 -7.38
N VAL A 75 -32.44 0.27 -7.48
CA VAL A 75 -33.62 1.13 -7.34
C VAL A 75 -34.60 0.45 -6.40
N SER A 76 -35.23 1.20 -5.50
CA SER A 76 -36.29 0.68 -4.64
C SER A 76 -37.50 0.21 -5.43
N ASP A 77 -38.19 -0.80 -4.92
CA ASP A 77 -39.41 -1.33 -5.55
C ASP A 77 -40.57 -0.33 -5.50
N GLU A 78 -40.58 0.54 -4.49
CA GLU A 78 -41.61 1.55 -4.25
C GLU A 78 -41.03 2.98 -4.31
N GLN A 79 -41.87 3.94 -4.70
CA GLN A 79 -41.55 5.36 -4.60
C GLN A 79 -41.76 5.86 -3.17
N ILE A 80 -40.93 6.80 -2.76
CA ILE A 80 -40.99 7.41 -1.43
C ILE A 80 -41.26 8.91 -1.52
N HIS A 81 -41.90 9.46 -0.49
CA HIS A 81 -42.05 10.91 -0.35
C HIS A 81 -40.77 11.52 0.23
N ASP A 82 -40.22 12.56 -0.42
CA ASP A 82 -39.09 13.33 0.09
C ASP A 82 -39.44 14.83 0.18
N ALA A 83 -39.44 15.36 1.41
CA ALA A 83 -39.87 16.72 1.69
C ALA A 83 -38.93 17.79 1.10
N GLU A 84 -37.62 17.52 1.06
CA GLU A 84 -36.61 18.44 0.51
C GLU A 84 -36.78 18.54 -1.01
N VAL A 85 -37.02 17.41 -1.68
CA VAL A 85 -37.31 17.39 -3.12
C VAL A 85 -38.63 18.09 -3.43
N ALA A 86 -39.67 17.89 -2.62
CA ALA A 86 -40.94 18.58 -2.79
C ALA A 86 -40.81 20.10 -2.61
N GLN A 87 -39.92 20.56 -1.72
CA GLN A 87 -39.58 21.98 -1.61
C GLN A 87 -38.83 22.48 -2.86
N LEU A 88 -37.80 21.77 -3.29
CA LEU A 88 -37.01 22.13 -4.47
C LEU A 88 -37.87 22.24 -5.74
N ARG A 89 -38.81 21.31 -5.95
CA ARG A 89 -39.76 21.37 -7.08
C ARG A 89 -40.62 22.64 -7.03
N ARG A 90 -41.13 23.02 -5.85
CA ARG A 90 -41.92 24.25 -5.66
C ARG A 90 -41.09 25.50 -5.97
N GLU A 91 -39.84 25.54 -5.53
CA GLU A 91 -38.93 26.65 -5.81
C GLU A 91 -38.61 26.75 -7.32
N LEU A 92 -38.37 25.62 -7.99
CA LEU A 92 -38.12 25.60 -9.43
C LEU A 92 -39.33 26.10 -10.23
N VAL A 93 -40.55 25.67 -9.85
CA VAL A 93 -41.81 26.12 -10.46
C VAL A 93 -42.05 27.61 -10.20
N ALA A 94 -41.77 28.10 -8.99
CA ALA A 94 -41.86 29.52 -8.66
C ALA A 94 -40.87 30.37 -9.50
N GLN A 95 -39.67 29.87 -9.76
CA GLN A 95 -38.68 30.55 -10.61
C GLN A 95 -39.11 30.59 -12.08
N THR A 96 -39.76 29.55 -12.63
CA THR A 96 -40.33 29.59 -13.98
C THR A 96 -41.55 30.50 -14.08
N LEU A 97 -42.44 30.48 -13.08
CA LEU A 97 -43.62 31.36 -13.02
C LEU A 97 -43.27 32.84 -12.80
N SER A 98 -42.12 33.14 -12.19
CA SER A 98 -41.56 34.50 -12.12
C SER A 98 -41.19 35.09 -13.49
N SER A 99 -41.15 34.28 -14.56
CA SER A 99 -40.74 34.70 -15.91
C SER A 99 -41.88 34.81 -16.93
N SER A 100 -43.14 34.56 -16.56
CA SER A 100 -44.34 34.79 -17.41
C SER A 100 -45.64 34.82 -16.57
N PRO A 101 -46.60 35.74 -16.83
CA PRO A 101 -47.75 35.93 -15.95
C PRO A 101 -48.89 34.92 -16.18
N LEU A 102 -49.43 34.44 -15.05
CA LEU A 102 -50.76 33.85 -14.80
C LEU A 102 -51.17 32.53 -15.48
N SER A 103 -51.40 31.51 -14.62
CA SER A 103 -52.69 30.80 -14.55
C SER A 103 -52.90 30.11 -13.18
N SER A 104 -54.16 30.02 -12.77
CA SER A 104 -54.76 29.83 -11.44
C SER A 104 -54.40 28.54 -10.67
N PRO A 105 -54.57 28.51 -9.32
CA PRO A 105 -54.28 27.35 -8.49
C PRO A 105 -55.48 26.40 -8.43
N GLN A 106 -55.39 25.27 -9.13
CA GLN A 106 -56.09 24.06 -8.75
C GLN A 106 -55.06 23.00 -8.38
N GLU A 107 -55.47 22.05 -7.55
CA GLU A 107 -54.81 20.78 -7.22
C GLU A 107 -54.07 20.71 -5.88
N SER A 108 -54.83 20.46 -4.81
CA SER A 108 -54.29 19.95 -3.53
C SER A 108 -54.06 18.44 -3.52
N SER A 109 -54.57 17.69 -4.52
CA SER A 109 -54.42 16.23 -4.64
C SER A 109 -53.30 15.79 -5.60
N SER A 110 -52.91 16.60 -6.59
CA SER A 110 -51.78 16.30 -7.49
C SER A 110 -50.43 16.59 -6.83
N MET A 111 -50.37 17.57 -5.92
CA MET A 111 -49.17 17.96 -5.17
C MET A 111 -48.56 16.81 -4.34
N GLN A 112 -49.39 15.85 -3.89
CA GLN A 112 -48.90 14.65 -3.20
C GLN A 112 -48.25 13.65 -4.17
N ALA A 113 -48.76 13.50 -5.39
CA ALA A 113 -48.14 12.65 -6.41
C ALA A 113 -46.82 13.24 -6.95
N GLU A 114 -46.71 14.58 -7.03
CA GLU A 114 -45.49 15.28 -7.48
C GLU A 114 -44.30 15.18 -6.52
N SER A 115 -44.54 14.68 -5.30
CA SER A 115 -43.53 14.56 -4.24
C SER A 115 -42.94 13.16 -4.10
N LEU A 116 -43.44 12.20 -4.87
CA LEU A 116 -42.95 10.83 -4.90
C LEU A 116 -41.72 10.73 -5.81
N ILE A 117 -40.67 10.11 -5.29
CA ILE A 117 -39.42 9.88 -6.01
C ILE A 117 -38.99 8.42 -5.92
N TRP A 118 -38.31 7.94 -6.95
CA TRP A 118 -37.56 6.69 -6.88
C TRP A 118 -36.30 6.89 -6.03
N SER A 119 -36.10 5.99 -5.07
CA SER A 119 -34.88 5.94 -4.26
C SER A 119 -33.95 4.84 -4.76
N GLY A 120 -32.66 4.94 -4.46
CA GLY A 120 -31.66 4.02 -4.98
C GLY A 120 -30.29 4.66 -5.09
N GLY A 121 -29.45 4.09 -5.93
CA GLY A 121 -28.12 4.62 -6.20
C GLY A 121 -27.37 3.76 -7.21
N TYR A 122 -26.05 3.85 -7.15
CA TYR A 122 -25.14 3.05 -7.95
C TYR A 122 -24.34 2.10 -7.07
N SER A 123 -24.12 0.88 -7.56
CA SER A 123 -23.30 -0.16 -6.92
C SER A 123 -22.19 -0.57 -7.88
N LEU A 124 -20.94 -0.55 -7.40
CA LEU A 124 -19.79 -1.09 -8.13
C LEU A 124 -19.47 -2.49 -7.60
N ASP A 125 -19.44 -3.44 -8.53
CA ASP A 125 -19.23 -4.86 -8.27
C ASP A 125 -17.94 -5.32 -8.96
N LEU A 126 -17.13 -6.11 -8.26
CA LEU A 126 -15.86 -6.64 -8.80
C LEU A 126 -16.08 -7.60 -9.98
N GLU A 127 -17.23 -8.26 -10.09
CA GLU A 127 -17.57 -9.13 -11.23
C GLU A 127 -18.13 -8.34 -12.42
N ILE A 128 -18.51 -7.07 -12.23
CA ILE A 128 -19.07 -6.19 -13.25
C ILE A 128 -18.10 -5.01 -13.50
N PRO A 129 -16.94 -5.26 -14.15
CA PRO A 129 -15.95 -4.21 -14.42
C PRO A 129 -16.50 -3.12 -15.34
N PRO A 130 -15.83 -1.95 -15.42
CA PRO A 130 -16.16 -0.98 -16.44
C PRO A 130 -15.75 -1.50 -17.83
N LYS A 131 -16.36 -0.98 -18.89
CA LYS A 131 -16.06 -1.34 -20.30
C LYS A 131 -14.56 -1.27 -20.63
N ASN A 132 -13.83 -0.35 -19.99
CA ASN A 132 -12.39 -0.31 -20.03
C ASN A 132 -11.83 -0.13 -18.60
N PRO A 133 -11.35 -1.20 -17.95
CA PRO A 133 -10.78 -1.18 -16.60
C PRO A 133 -9.62 -0.19 -16.43
N LYS A 134 -8.81 0.04 -17.48
CA LYS A 134 -7.69 0.98 -17.45
C LYS A 134 -8.14 2.45 -17.40
N VAL A 135 -9.38 2.73 -17.83
CA VAL A 135 -9.97 4.07 -17.81
C VAL A 135 -10.95 4.24 -16.64
N GLY A 136 -11.61 3.19 -16.17
CA GLY A 136 -12.59 3.27 -15.09
C GLY A 136 -14.04 3.53 -15.57
N TRP A 137 -14.93 3.76 -14.61
CA TRP A 137 -16.34 4.10 -14.86
C TRP A 137 -16.49 5.57 -15.21
N LYS A 138 -17.07 5.85 -16.37
CA LYS A 138 -17.39 7.23 -16.77
C LYS A 138 -18.65 7.70 -16.05
N VAL A 139 -18.56 8.89 -15.45
CA VAL A 139 -19.64 9.57 -14.74
C VAL A 139 -20.07 10.82 -15.50
N GLY A 140 -21.38 11.00 -15.67
CA GLY A 140 -21.93 12.25 -16.18
C GLY A 140 -23.28 12.07 -16.86
N ARG A 141 -23.66 13.02 -17.70
CA ARG A 141 -24.96 13.05 -18.35
C ARG A 141 -25.07 12.06 -19.51
N VAL A 142 -26.22 11.41 -19.66
CA VAL A 142 -26.53 10.52 -20.78
C VAL A 142 -26.56 11.30 -22.10
N ARG A 143 -26.03 10.70 -23.18
CA ARG A 143 -26.18 11.20 -24.54
C ARG A 143 -26.90 10.17 -25.38
N VAL A 144 -28.10 10.53 -25.83
CA VAL A 144 -28.92 9.75 -26.76
C VAL A 144 -28.15 9.60 -28.09
N GLY A 145 -28.03 8.38 -28.61
CA GLY A 145 -27.33 8.06 -29.87
C GLY A 145 -25.81 7.85 -29.75
N SER A 146 -25.26 7.74 -28.54
CA SER A 146 -23.87 7.34 -28.29
C SER A 146 -23.79 6.39 -27.11
N ASN A 147 -22.69 5.65 -26.95
CA ASN A 147 -22.50 4.79 -25.78
C ASN A 147 -22.68 5.60 -24.48
N PRO A 148 -23.71 5.28 -23.67
CA PRO A 148 -23.98 6.05 -22.46
C PRO A 148 -22.87 5.84 -21.44
N ASN A 149 -22.69 6.84 -20.57
CA ASN A 149 -21.87 6.70 -19.40
C ASN A 149 -22.43 5.60 -18.51
N GLN A 150 -21.56 4.79 -17.92
CA GLN A 150 -21.96 3.70 -17.03
C GLN A 150 -22.61 4.24 -15.75
N LEU A 151 -22.11 5.38 -15.26
CA LEU A 151 -22.66 6.10 -14.12
C LEU A 151 -23.36 7.38 -14.62
N ALA A 152 -24.56 7.17 -15.14
CA ALA A 152 -25.38 8.19 -15.77
C ALA A 152 -26.13 9.06 -14.75
N LEU A 153 -25.75 10.32 -14.52
CA LEU A 153 -26.34 11.14 -13.45
C LEU A 153 -27.67 11.82 -13.81
N THR A 154 -27.91 12.08 -15.10
CA THR A 154 -29.12 12.77 -15.61
C THR A 154 -29.22 12.60 -17.13
N PHE A 155 -30.41 12.71 -17.72
CA PHE A 155 -30.63 12.78 -19.18
C PHE A 155 -30.57 14.20 -19.73
N SER A 156 -31.08 15.17 -18.98
CA SER A 156 -31.34 16.51 -19.49
C SER A 156 -30.27 17.51 -19.06
N LYS A 157 -30.20 18.62 -19.78
CA LYS A 157 -29.39 19.79 -19.41
C LYS A 157 -30.17 20.60 -18.38
N ALA A 158 -30.44 20.02 -17.21
CA ALA A 158 -31.20 20.68 -16.17
C ALA A 158 -30.50 21.99 -15.75
N ALA A 159 -31.24 23.10 -15.78
CA ALA A 159 -30.73 24.40 -15.38
C ALA A 159 -30.22 24.33 -13.92
N GLY A 160 -29.07 24.93 -13.64
CA GLY A 160 -28.45 24.92 -12.31
C GLY A 160 -27.65 23.66 -11.94
N VAL A 161 -27.88 22.51 -12.59
CA VAL A 161 -27.21 21.24 -12.24
C VAL A 161 -25.75 21.17 -12.72
N ASN A 162 -25.45 21.78 -13.87
CA ASN A 162 -24.12 21.91 -14.45
C ASN A 162 -23.29 20.59 -14.56
N VAL A 163 -23.97 19.48 -14.82
CA VAL A 163 -23.32 18.18 -15.11
C VAL A 163 -23.00 18.09 -16.60
N ARG A 164 -21.76 17.70 -16.91
CA ARG A 164 -21.25 17.57 -18.30
C ARG A 164 -21.53 16.15 -18.81
N GLN A 165 -21.35 15.93 -20.11
CA GLN A 165 -21.42 14.57 -20.66
C GLN A 165 -20.34 13.70 -20.01
N ASN A 166 -19.06 14.02 -20.18
CA ASN A 166 -17.99 13.38 -19.43
C ASN A 166 -17.64 14.31 -18.27
N HIS A 167 -18.15 14.02 -17.08
CA HIS A 167 -18.02 14.92 -15.94
C HIS A 167 -16.95 14.44 -14.95
N ALA A 168 -16.86 13.14 -14.74
CA ALA A 168 -15.81 12.55 -13.91
C ALA A 168 -15.53 11.12 -14.35
N ILE A 169 -14.45 10.57 -13.83
CA ILE A 169 -14.07 9.17 -13.94
C ILE A 169 -13.92 8.64 -12.52
N ILE A 170 -14.49 7.47 -12.27
CA ILE A 170 -14.27 6.71 -11.03
C ILE A 170 -13.42 5.49 -11.39
N GLN A 171 -12.38 5.22 -10.62
CA GLN A 171 -11.46 4.11 -10.91
C GLN A 171 -10.98 3.43 -9.62
N ILE A 172 -10.71 2.12 -9.70
CA ILE A 172 -10.00 1.38 -8.65
C ILE A 172 -8.49 1.60 -8.83
N THR A 173 -7.83 2.10 -7.80
CA THR A 173 -6.37 2.29 -7.76
C THR A 173 -5.64 0.95 -7.61
N GLU A 174 -4.32 0.96 -7.81
CA GLU A 174 -3.42 -0.18 -7.53
C GLU A 174 -3.51 -0.70 -6.09
N THR A 175 -4.05 0.12 -5.20
CA THR A 175 -4.24 -0.15 -3.78
C THR A 175 -5.64 -0.66 -3.43
N GLY A 176 -6.46 -0.97 -4.43
CA GLY A 176 -7.85 -1.43 -4.24
C GLY A 176 -8.82 -0.33 -3.80
N ARG A 177 -8.40 0.95 -3.79
CA ARG A 177 -9.24 2.07 -3.35
C ARG A 177 -9.94 2.74 -4.52
N VAL A 178 -11.06 3.39 -4.24
CA VAL A 178 -11.78 4.18 -5.24
C VAL A 178 -11.18 5.58 -5.32
N SER A 179 -10.88 6.01 -6.54
CA SER A 179 -10.46 7.36 -6.88
C SER A 179 -11.49 8.04 -7.78
N VAL A 180 -11.56 9.36 -7.69
CA VAL A 180 -12.38 10.22 -8.54
C VAL A 180 -11.46 11.19 -9.26
N GLU A 181 -11.53 11.22 -10.59
CA GLU A 181 -10.81 12.17 -11.43
C GLU A 181 -11.80 13.06 -12.19
N ARG A 182 -11.46 14.34 -12.36
CA ARG A 182 -12.27 15.27 -13.15
C ARG A 182 -11.48 15.90 -14.32
N PRO A 183 -12.11 16.12 -15.49
CA PRO A 183 -11.55 16.98 -16.52
C PRO A 183 -11.46 18.45 -16.10
N GLN A 184 -10.60 19.22 -16.76
CA GLN A 184 -10.32 20.64 -16.45
C GLN A 184 -11.57 21.51 -16.27
N HIS A 185 -12.61 21.29 -17.07
CA HIS A 185 -13.82 22.11 -17.06
C HIS A 185 -14.98 21.53 -16.22
N ALA A 186 -14.83 20.34 -15.65
CA ALA A 186 -15.84 19.77 -14.76
C ALA A 186 -15.64 20.30 -13.33
N LYS A 187 -16.75 20.46 -12.59
CA LYS A 187 -16.72 20.88 -11.18
C LYS A 187 -17.02 19.65 -10.32
N VAL A 188 -15.98 19.14 -9.67
CA VAL A 188 -16.10 18.01 -8.75
C VAL A 188 -15.46 18.39 -7.44
N SER A 189 -16.13 18.09 -6.33
CA SER A 189 -15.60 18.24 -4.98
C SER A 189 -15.80 16.96 -4.18
N VAL A 190 -14.88 16.69 -3.26
CA VAL A 190 -14.94 15.58 -2.30
C VAL A 190 -14.92 16.17 -0.91
N ASP A 191 -15.91 15.82 -0.09
CA ASP A 191 -16.10 16.33 1.28
C ASP A 191 -16.11 17.87 1.37
N GLY A 192 -16.62 18.53 0.33
CA GLY A 192 -16.71 20.00 0.24
C GLY A 192 -15.47 20.69 -0.37
N GLU A 193 -14.37 19.96 -0.60
CA GLU A 193 -13.15 20.50 -1.20
C GLU A 193 -13.09 20.19 -2.69
N ALA A 194 -12.84 21.21 -3.52
CA ALA A 194 -12.69 21.02 -4.96
C ALA A 194 -11.41 20.22 -5.26
N ILE A 195 -11.54 19.15 -6.06
CA ILE A 195 -10.38 18.32 -6.41
C ILE A 195 -9.58 18.93 -7.57
N GLU A 196 -8.31 18.59 -7.72
CA GLU A 196 -7.48 19.07 -8.84
C GLU A 196 -7.91 18.44 -10.18
N PRO A 197 -7.81 19.17 -11.31
CA PRO A 197 -8.17 18.63 -12.60
C PRO A 197 -7.11 17.66 -13.13
N ASN A 198 -7.56 16.60 -13.81
CA ASN A 198 -6.71 15.57 -14.43
C ASN A 198 -5.73 14.90 -13.43
N GLN A 199 -6.12 14.84 -12.16
CA GLN A 199 -5.41 14.10 -11.12
C GLN A 199 -6.41 13.22 -10.36
N PRO A 200 -6.09 11.94 -10.11
CA PRO A 200 -6.96 11.07 -9.33
C PRO A 200 -6.99 11.52 -7.87
N HIS A 201 -8.19 11.66 -7.32
CA HIS A 201 -8.40 11.95 -5.90
C HIS A 201 -8.95 10.69 -5.20
N VAL A 202 -8.13 10.06 -4.37
CA VAL A 202 -8.49 8.83 -3.65
C VAL A 202 -9.44 9.12 -2.51
N LEU A 203 -10.55 8.38 -2.45
CA LEU A 203 -11.51 8.44 -1.36
C LEU A 203 -10.91 7.73 -0.15
N THR A 204 -10.51 8.54 0.84
CA THR A 204 -9.71 8.07 1.98
C THR A 204 -10.53 7.58 3.16
N LYS A 205 -11.83 7.93 3.22
CA LYS A 205 -12.75 7.60 4.31
C LYS A 205 -13.71 6.49 3.91
N GLU A 206 -14.34 5.84 4.90
CA GLU A 206 -15.39 4.84 4.66
C GLU A 206 -16.53 5.47 3.87
N LYS A 207 -16.88 6.68 4.30
CA LYS A 207 -17.94 7.51 3.77
C LYS A 207 -17.36 8.86 3.39
N SER A 208 -17.59 9.23 2.14
CA SER A 208 -17.24 10.54 1.59
C SER A 208 -18.42 11.11 0.83
N PHE A 209 -18.47 12.42 0.69
CA PHE A 209 -19.48 13.12 -0.11
C PHE A 209 -18.85 13.61 -1.40
N VAL A 210 -19.26 13.06 -2.53
CA VAL A 210 -18.75 13.43 -3.85
C VAL A 210 -19.80 14.25 -4.57
N THR A 211 -19.46 15.47 -4.95
CA THR A 211 -20.36 16.39 -5.65
C THR A 211 -19.94 16.53 -7.10
N PHE A 212 -20.87 16.28 -8.03
CA PHE A 212 -20.70 16.46 -9.47
C PHE A 212 -21.61 17.60 -9.94
N GLY A 213 -21.05 18.76 -10.28
CA GLY A 213 -21.84 19.97 -10.53
C GLY A 213 -22.55 20.42 -9.24
N SER A 214 -23.87 20.35 -9.19
CA SER A 214 -24.66 20.56 -7.96
C SER A 214 -25.14 19.26 -7.30
N LEU A 215 -24.87 18.10 -7.91
CA LEU A 215 -25.41 16.81 -7.42
C LEU A 215 -24.44 16.19 -6.44
N THR A 216 -24.81 16.12 -5.17
CA THR A 216 -24.02 15.49 -4.11
C THR A 216 -24.47 14.07 -3.86
N PHE A 217 -23.52 13.16 -3.86
CA PHE A 217 -23.71 11.75 -3.58
C PHE A 217 -22.90 11.34 -2.35
N LYS A 218 -23.49 10.48 -1.53
CA LYS A 218 -22.81 9.76 -0.46
C LYS A 218 -22.12 8.53 -1.06
N ALA A 219 -20.80 8.59 -1.14
CA ALA A 219 -19.93 7.47 -1.48
C ALA A 219 -19.67 6.63 -0.23
N ARG A 220 -19.80 5.31 -0.32
CA ARG A 220 -19.56 4.38 0.78
C ARG A 220 -18.83 3.13 0.29
N TYR A 221 -17.77 2.74 0.99
CA TYR A 221 -17.18 1.41 0.81
C TYR A 221 -17.99 0.35 1.58
N LEU A 222 -18.23 -0.80 0.97
CA LEU A 222 -18.90 -1.94 1.59
C LEU A 222 -17.91 -3.06 1.90
N PRO A 223 -18.13 -3.84 2.97
CA PRO A 223 -17.40 -5.07 3.19
C PRO A 223 -17.86 -6.13 2.19
N VAL A 224 -16.95 -6.62 1.35
CA VAL A 224 -17.23 -7.65 0.32
C VAL A 224 -17.37 -9.05 0.95
N SER A 225 -16.60 -9.32 2.01
CA SER A 225 -16.68 -10.54 2.81
C SER A 225 -16.60 -10.19 4.30
N SER A 226 -17.13 -11.07 5.16
CA SER A 226 -16.87 -11.04 6.60
C SER A 226 -15.40 -11.34 6.93
N ASP A 227 -14.70 -12.05 6.03
CA ASP A 227 -13.30 -12.41 6.16
C ASP A 227 -12.41 -11.45 5.34
N GLU A 228 -11.46 -10.80 6.01
CA GLU A 228 -10.59 -9.77 5.44
C GLU A 228 -9.64 -10.31 4.36
N VAL A 229 -9.20 -11.56 4.55
CA VAL A 229 -8.31 -12.27 3.62
C VAL A 229 -9.02 -12.50 2.28
N ASP A 230 -10.31 -12.84 2.32
CA ASP A 230 -11.11 -13.11 1.13
C ASP A 230 -11.36 -11.84 0.31
N SER A 231 -11.70 -10.73 0.98
CA SER A 231 -11.92 -9.43 0.30
C SER A 231 -10.69 -9.02 -0.51
N SER A 232 -9.50 -9.17 0.07
CA SER A 232 -8.25 -8.76 -0.55
C SER A 232 -7.80 -9.68 -1.70
N GLN A 233 -8.13 -10.96 -1.61
CA GLN A 233 -7.95 -11.89 -2.73
C GLN A 233 -8.86 -11.55 -3.90
N LEU A 234 -10.11 -11.13 -3.67
CA LEU A 234 -11.03 -10.72 -4.73
C LEU A 234 -10.54 -9.48 -5.49
N PHE A 235 -10.06 -8.44 -4.78
CA PHE A 235 -9.44 -7.28 -5.42
C PHE A 235 -8.19 -7.67 -6.20
N ARG A 236 -7.37 -8.59 -5.67
CA ARG A 236 -6.19 -9.09 -6.39
C ARG A 236 -6.56 -9.78 -7.69
N GLN A 237 -7.52 -10.71 -7.64
CA GLN A 237 -8.02 -11.40 -8.83
C GLN A 237 -8.60 -10.44 -9.86
N TYR A 238 -9.34 -9.41 -9.41
CA TYR A 238 -9.85 -8.37 -10.29
C TYR A 238 -8.70 -7.64 -11.02
N MET A 239 -7.69 -7.17 -10.27
CA MET A 239 -6.59 -6.40 -10.83
C MET A 239 -5.73 -7.22 -11.80
N GLU A 240 -5.44 -8.48 -11.43
CA GLU A 240 -4.69 -9.42 -12.28
C GLU A 240 -5.45 -9.73 -13.58
N LYS A 241 -6.77 -9.91 -13.50
CA LYS A 241 -7.61 -10.28 -14.66
C LYS A 241 -7.94 -9.10 -15.57
N HIS A 242 -8.12 -7.91 -15.02
CA HIS A 242 -8.73 -6.79 -15.73
C HIS A 242 -7.82 -5.58 -15.93
N ALA A 243 -6.80 -5.38 -15.10
CA ALA A 243 -5.95 -4.19 -15.14
C ALA A 243 -4.53 -4.43 -15.70
N ASP A 244 -4.11 -5.68 -15.89
CA ASP A 244 -2.70 -6.08 -16.15
C ASP A 244 -1.73 -5.57 -15.05
N ILE A 245 -2.24 -5.29 -13.86
CA ILE A 245 -1.48 -4.79 -12.72
C ILE A 245 -1.42 -5.94 -11.73
N VAL A 246 -0.22 -6.38 -11.35
CA VAL A 246 -0.03 -7.28 -10.20
C VAL A 246 -0.05 -6.39 -8.96
N PRO A 247 -1.15 -6.33 -8.19
CA PRO A 247 -1.15 -5.54 -6.98
C PRO A 247 -0.14 -6.15 -6.02
N SER A 248 0.74 -5.32 -5.45
CA SER A 248 1.60 -5.76 -4.35
C SER A 248 0.70 -6.38 -3.28
N PRO A 249 0.99 -7.59 -2.77
CA PRO A 249 0.17 -8.27 -1.78
C PRO A 249 -0.24 -7.33 -0.65
N PHE A 250 0.65 -6.45 -0.19
CA PHE A 250 0.37 -5.47 0.85
C PHE A 250 -0.61 -4.36 0.49
N LEU A 251 -0.60 -3.95 -0.77
CA LEU A 251 -1.34 -2.77 -1.24
C LEU A 251 -2.76 -3.13 -1.64
N GLY A 252 -3.02 -4.37 -2.08
CA GLY A 252 -4.37 -4.88 -2.32
C GLY A 252 -5.16 -5.25 -1.05
N LEU A 253 -4.56 -5.13 0.14
CA LEU A 253 -5.07 -5.58 1.45
C LEU A 253 -5.60 -4.44 2.35
N VAL A 254 -5.64 -3.19 1.89
CA VAL A 254 -5.99 -2.07 2.76
C VAL A 254 -7.51 -2.05 2.91
N GLN A 255 -8.02 -2.58 4.03
CA GLN A 255 -9.45 -2.57 4.38
C GLN A 255 -10.16 -1.29 3.89
N THR A 256 -11.42 -1.48 3.48
CA THR A 256 -12.45 -0.45 3.54
C THR A 256 -12.24 0.36 4.83
N PRO A 257 -12.02 1.68 4.78
CA PRO A 257 -11.80 2.44 6.02
C PRO A 257 -12.99 2.19 6.94
N SER A 258 -12.78 2.06 8.24
CA SER A 258 -13.86 1.83 9.21
C SER A 258 -14.19 3.11 9.97
N GLU A 259 -15.48 3.38 10.21
CA GLU A 259 -15.98 4.58 10.89
C GLU A 259 -15.42 4.73 12.31
N GLU A 260 -15.22 3.64 13.05
CA GLU A 260 -14.77 3.71 14.44
C GLU A 260 -13.27 3.96 14.61
N HIS A 261 -12.44 3.73 13.58
CA HIS A 261 -10.97 3.69 13.73
C HIS A 261 -10.20 4.42 12.61
N THR A 262 -10.83 5.32 11.84
CA THR A 262 -10.12 6.13 10.83
C THR A 262 -9.22 7.17 11.50
N MET A 263 -8.03 6.76 11.92
CA MET A 263 -7.01 7.64 12.47
C MET A 263 -6.38 8.46 11.35
N ARG A 264 -6.44 9.80 11.48
CA ARG A 264 -5.75 10.73 10.59
C ARG A 264 -4.56 11.36 11.29
N ILE A 265 -3.46 11.48 10.56
CA ILE A 265 -2.22 12.10 11.01
C ILE A 265 -1.78 13.07 9.91
N GLY A 266 -2.02 14.37 10.13
CA GLY A 266 -1.89 15.36 9.07
C GLY A 266 -2.80 15.04 7.87
N LYS A 267 -2.24 15.05 6.65
CA LYS A 267 -2.97 14.67 5.42
C LYS A 267 -3.13 13.15 5.23
N TRP A 268 -2.51 12.34 6.09
CA TRP A 268 -2.45 10.89 5.93
C TRP A 268 -3.56 10.21 6.71
N THR A 269 -4.22 9.25 6.07
CA THR A 269 -5.17 8.36 6.71
C THR A 269 -4.47 7.02 6.96
N VAL A 270 -4.48 6.58 8.23
CA VAL A 270 -3.89 5.30 8.63
C VAL A 270 -4.84 4.17 8.25
N SER A 271 -4.30 3.11 7.66
CA SER A 271 -5.04 1.89 7.31
C SER A 271 -5.69 1.24 8.53
N ALA A 272 -6.93 0.77 8.37
CA ALA A 272 -7.65 0.02 9.39
C ALA A 272 -7.03 -1.37 9.69
N VAL A 273 -6.15 -1.88 8.81
CA VAL A 273 -5.28 -3.06 9.09
C VAL A 273 -4.41 -2.83 10.33
N GLY A 274 -4.22 -1.58 10.75
CA GLY A 274 -3.56 -1.23 11.99
C GLY A 274 -2.04 -1.39 11.91
N ILE A 275 -1.46 -2.13 12.85
CA ILE A 275 0.00 -2.28 12.98
C ILE A 275 0.45 -3.47 12.14
N ILE A 276 1.16 -3.19 11.06
CA ILE A 276 1.70 -4.18 10.12
C ILE A 276 3.05 -4.76 10.55
N GLY A 277 3.73 -4.06 11.46
CA GLY A 277 5.03 -4.46 11.96
C GLY A 277 5.26 -3.92 13.37
N LYS A 278 5.72 -4.77 14.27
CA LYS A 278 6.12 -4.39 15.62
C LYS A 278 7.56 -4.84 15.83
N GLY A 279 8.47 -3.88 15.84
CA GLY A 279 9.90 -4.10 16.09
C GLY A 279 10.37 -3.46 17.39
N SER A 280 11.65 -3.66 17.70
CA SER A 280 12.34 -2.92 18.77
C SER A 280 12.42 -1.42 18.49
N SER A 281 12.38 -1.03 17.21
CA SER A 281 12.48 0.35 16.71
C SER A 281 11.13 1.06 16.57
N GLY A 282 10.00 0.41 16.83
CA GLY A 282 8.68 1.05 16.82
C GLY A 282 7.54 0.19 16.25
N LYS A 283 6.39 0.83 16.09
CA LYS A 283 5.20 0.26 15.44
C LYS A 283 5.08 0.84 14.04
N VAL A 284 4.87 0.00 13.04
CA VAL A 284 4.70 0.40 11.65
C VAL A 284 3.26 0.16 11.23
N SER A 285 2.65 1.14 10.59
CA SER A 285 1.32 1.09 9.98
C SER A 285 1.41 1.51 8.50
N VAL A 286 0.38 1.22 7.70
CA VAL A 286 0.28 1.77 6.34
C VAL A 286 -0.54 3.06 6.39
N GLY A 287 -0.08 4.09 5.68
CA GLY A 287 -0.80 5.34 5.50
C GLY A 287 -0.98 5.68 4.03
N PHE A 288 -2.04 6.40 3.71
CA PHE A 288 -2.31 6.90 2.36
C PHE A 288 -2.89 8.32 2.41
N ASP A 289 -2.68 9.09 1.35
CA ASP A 289 -3.28 10.41 1.20
C ASP A 289 -4.26 10.48 0.01
N SER A 290 -4.89 11.63 -0.18
CA SER A 290 -5.85 11.85 -1.26
C SER A 290 -5.24 11.84 -2.66
N SER A 291 -3.91 11.94 -2.81
CA SER A 291 -3.24 11.77 -4.10
C SER A 291 -3.07 10.30 -4.49
N GLY A 292 -3.36 9.38 -3.57
CA GLY A 292 -3.10 7.95 -3.74
C GLY A 292 -1.68 7.53 -3.39
N GLN A 293 -0.84 8.45 -2.88
CA GLN A 293 0.47 8.09 -2.37
C GLN A 293 0.31 7.18 -1.15
N VAL A 294 1.09 6.09 -1.12
CA VAL A 294 1.13 5.16 0.01
C VAL A 294 2.49 5.23 0.69
N VAL A 295 2.47 5.19 2.02
CA VAL A 295 3.67 5.22 2.87
C VAL A 295 3.56 4.20 3.99
N ALA A 296 4.72 3.71 4.44
CA ALA A 296 4.82 3.03 5.71
C ALA A 296 5.08 4.07 6.81
N MET A 297 4.23 4.11 7.82
CA MET A 297 4.28 5.06 8.93
C MET A 297 4.91 4.38 10.15
N LYS A 298 6.17 4.70 10.44
CA LYS A 298 6.87 4.18 11.64
C LYS A 298 6.70 5.16 12.79
N ARG A 299 5.98 4.73 13.84
CA ARG A 299 5.79 5.50 15.07
C ARG A 299 6.90 5.22 16.08
N ILE A 300 7.58 6.27 16.50
CA ILE A 300 8.62 6.27 17.53
C ILE A 300 8.08 7.05 18.73
N SER A 301 7.86 6.37 19.84
CA SER A 301 7.40 6.98 21.09
C SER A 301 8.61 7.38 21.95
N ILE A 302 8.72 8.67 22.25
CA ILE A 302 9.84 9.28 22.97
C ILE A 302 9.33 9.85 24.29
N THR A 303 9.85 9.34 25.40
CA THR A 303 9.63 9.93 26.74
C THR A 303 10.61 11.09 26.95
N LYS A 304 10.28 12.11 27.77
CA LYS A 304 11.11 13.31 28.02
C LYS A 304 12.57 12.99 28.37
N ASN A 305 12.82 11.90 29.11
CA ASN A 305 14.16 11.44 29.48
C ASN A 305 14.91 10.70 28.36
N LYS A 306 14.23 10.37 27.25
CA LYS A 306 14.77 9.69 26.07
C LYS A 306 14.86 10.58 24.84
N TYR A 307 14.39 11.84 24.89
CA TYR A 307 14.62 12.85 23.84
C TYR A 307 16.11 13.22 23.83
N THR A 308 16.91 12.26 23.40
CA THR A 308 18.36 12.27 23.47
C THR A 308 18.89 12.77 22.13
N PRO A 309 20.00 13.54 22.13
CA PRO A 309 20.69 13.94 20.91
C PRO A 309 20.96 12.76 19.95
N SER A 310 21.02 11.53 20.46
CA SER A 310 21.17 10.31 19.67
C SER A 310 20.00 10.03 18.71
N ILE A 311 18.74 10.25 19.12
CA ILE A 311 17.57 9.98 18.25
C ILE A 311 17.47 11.04 17.15
N LEU A 312 17.68 12.31 17.50
CA LEU A 312 17.72 13.39 16.52
C LEU A 312 18.85 13.19 15.50
N GLY A 313 20.04 12.80 15.97
CA GLY A 313 21.17 12.47 15.09
C GLY A 313 20.87 11.30 14.15
N GLN A 314 20.15 10.27 14.62
CA GLN A 314 19.68 9.17 13.76
C GLN A 314 18.72 9.66 12.68
N ILE A 315 17.74 10.49 13.06
CA ILE A 315 16.78 11.08 12.10
C ILE A 315 17.51 11.96 11.06
N GLU A 316 18.49 12.77 11.49
CA GLU A 316 19.29 13.60 10.58
C GLU A 316 20.15 12.77 9.63
N ASN A 317 20.81 11.73 10.12
CA ASN A 317 21.55 10.78 9.29
C ASN A 317 20.63 10.13 8.25
N PHE A 318 19.43 9.71 8.67
CA PHE A 318 18.48 9.08 7.78
C PHE A 318 17.91 10.06 6.73
N LYS A 319 17.67 11.33 7.09
CA LYS A 319 17.35 12.41 6.14
C LYS A 319 18.46 12.57 5.10
N LYS A 320 19.72 12.58 5.53
CA LYS A 320 20.88 12.71 4.63
C LYS A 320 20.97 11.53 3.66
N ILE A 321 20.90 10.29 4.16
CA ILE A 321 20.91 9.08 3.32
C ILE A 321 19.75 9.10 2.32
N SER A 322 18.53 9.43 2.78
CA SER A 322 17.34 9.50 1.93
C SER A 322 17.46 10.56 0.83
N SER A 323 18.07 11.71 1.13
CA SER A 323 18.28 12.79 0.15
C SER A 323 19.25 12.37 -0.94
N ILE A 324 20.36 11.72 -0.57
CA ILE A 324 21.34 11.18 -1.51
C ILE A 324 20.69 10.09 -2.39
N ALA A 325 19.92 9.19 -1.77
CA ALA A 325 19.25 8.11 -2.49
C ALA A 325 18.25 8.63 -3.53
N LYS A 326 17.44 9.63 -3.17
CA LYS A 326 16.50 10.29 -4.10
C LYS A 326 17.22 10.99 -5.25
N ALA A 327 18.31 11.71 -4.96
CA ALA A 327 19.10 12.40 -5.98
C ALA A 327 19.76 11.43 -6.98
N GLN A 328 20.18 10.25 -6.51
CA GLN A 328 20.78 9.20 -7.32
C GLN A 328 19.76 8.18 -7.86
N GLN A 329 18.46 8.38 -7.60
CA GLN A 329 17.36 7.47 -8.00
C GLN A 329 17.58 6.02 -7.57
N VAL A 330 18.09 5.82 -6.35
CA VAL A 330 18.38 4.48 -5.80
C VAL A 330 17.10 3.84 -5.28
N ASP A 331 16.76 2.66 -5.81
CA ASP A 331 15.55 1.90 -5.46
C ASP A 331 15.82 0.74 -4.48
N LEU A 332 17.04 0.64 -3.95
CA LEU A 332 17.51 -0.50 -3.13
C LEU A 332 17.28 -0.32 -1.62
N ILE A 333 16.87 0.87 -1.20
CA ILE A 333 16.67 1.21 0.21
C ILE A 333 15.33 1.91 0.41
N VAL A 334 14.79 1.82 1.62
CA VAL A 334 13.67 2.66 2.01
C VAL A 334 14.17 4.08 2.24
N THR A 335 13.37 5.05 1.83
CA THR A 335 13.67 6.48 1.96
C THR A 335 12.57 7.18 2.72
N LEU A 336 12.98 8.25 3.39
CA LEU A 336 12.08 9.13 4.13
C LEU A 336 11.29 10.03 3.16
N VAL A 337 9.96 9.94 3.21
CA VAL A 337 9.03 10.83 2.49
C VAL A 337 8.83 12.12 3.29
N ASP A 338 8.48 12.00 4.57
CA ASP A 338 8.17 13.12 5.46
C ASP A 338 8.34 12.72 6.93
N ILE A 339 8.33 13.70 7.83
CA ILE A 339 8.32 13.51 9.28
C ILE A 339 7.18 14.30 9.89
N ILE A 340 6.37 13.63 10.70
CA ILE A 340 5.32 14.29 11.48
C ILE A 340 5.75 14.26 12.94
N ASP A 341 5.95 15.45 13.50
CA ASP A 341 6.21 15.69 14.91
C ASP A 341 4.95 16.29 15.55
N ASN A 342 4.36 15.55 16.49
CA ASN A 342 3.12 15.95 17.17
C ASN A 342 3.32 16.95 18.31
N ASP A 343 4.57 17.28 18.66
CA ASP A 343 4.88 18.29 19.68
C ASP A 343 6.06 19.16 19.23
N PRO A 344 5.86 19.99 18.19
CA PRO A 344 6.94 20.83 17.65
C PRO A 344 7.47 21.84 18.67
N MET A 345 6.67 22.18 19.68
CA MET A 345 7.03 23.10 20.77
C MET A 345 7.71 22.41 21.96
N LYS A 346 7.86 21.07 21.94
CA LYS A 346 8.53 20.24 22.95
C LYS A 346 7.97 20.43 24.37
N THR A 347 6.66 20.59 24.47
CA THR A 347 5.96 20.90 25.72
C THR A 347 5.58 19.63 26.51
N ASN A 348 5.29 18.54 25.80
CA ASN A 348 4.75 17.30 26.34
C ASN A 348 5.84 16.39 26.92
N SER A 349 5.46 15.60 27.93
CA SER A 349 6.35 14.61 28.55
C SER A 349 6.57 13.37 27.70
N ASP A 350 5.62 13.05 26.82
CA ASP A 350 5.67 11.94 25.88
C ASP A 350 5.33 12.47 24.49
N VAL A 351 6.22 12.22 23.53
CA VAL A 351 6.11 12.70 22.15
C VAL A 351 6.16 11.50 21.22
N ASP A 352 5.19 11.41 20.29
CA ASP A 352 5.24 10.48 19.18
C ASP A 352 5.77 11.20 17.93
N ILE A 353 6.82 10.65 17.33
CA ILE A 353 7.31 11.05 16.00
C ILE A 353 6.92 9.96 15.00
N TRP A 354 6.36 10.36 13.86
CA TRP A 354 6.14 9.46 12.74
C TRP A 354 7.11 9.73 11.59
N LEU A 355 7.82 8.68 11.21
CA LEU A 355 8.60 8.66 9.97
C LEU A 355 7.73 8.07 8.86
N LEU A 356 7.52 8.82 7.79
CA LEU A 356 6.80 8.35 6.61
C LEU A 356 7.80 7.81 5.60
N LEU A 357 7.63 6.56 5.20
CA LEU A 357 8.66 5.79 4.49
C LEU A 357 8.11 5.26 3.16
N SER A 358 8.97 5.24 2.14
CA SER A 358 8.66 4.67 0.83
C SER A 358 9.91 4.01 0.22
N PRO A 359 9.78 2.88 -0.50
CA PRO A 359 8.54 2.18 -0.85
C PRO A 359 7.94 1.37 0.30
N VAL A 360 6.64 1.08 0.20
CA VAL A 360 5.98 0.05 1.02
C VAL A 360 6.34 -1.33 0.47
N ILE A 361 6.44 -2.33 1.35
CA ILE A 361 6.84 -3.70 1.00
C ILE A 361 5.71 -4.70 1.24
N ALA A 362 5.69 -5.77 0.44
CA ALA A 362 4.77 -6.91 0.56
C ALA A 362 5.09 -7.79 1.77
N CYS A 363 6.35 -8.10 1.98
CA CYS A 363 6.78 -8.86 3.14
C CYS A 363 8.27 -8.66 3.38
N THR A 364 8.71 -9.01 4.58
CA THR A 364 10.13 -9.20 4.87
C THR A 364 10.59 -10.57 4.41
N LEU A 365 11.88 -10.70 4.11
CA LEU A 365 12.49 -11.98 3.78
C LEU A 365 12.34 -12.98 4.94
N LEU A 366 12.30 -12.52 6.20
CA LEU A 366 11.98 -13.36 7.36
C LEU A 366 10.57 -13.96 7.26
N GLN A 367 9.55 -13.14 7.01
CA GLN A 367 8.17 -13.61 6.83
C GLN A 367 8.07 -14.58 5.65
N ARG A 368 8.77 -14.28 4.55
CA ARG A 368 8.80 -15.17 3.38
C ARG A 368 9.47 -16.51 3.69
N HIS A 369 10.55 -16.50 4.47
CA HIS A 369 11.28 -17.68 4.91
C HIS A 369 10.48 -18.58 5.86
N GLN A 370 9.61 -18.00 6.69
CA GLN A 370 8.73 -18.75 7.59
C GLN A 370 7.57 -19.47 6.87
N LYS A 371 7.28 -19.13 5.61
CA LYS A 371 6.27 -19.85 4.81
C LYS A 371 6.81 -21.23 4.41
N ARG A 372 5.94 -22.25 4.46
CA ARG A 372 6.28 -23.68 4.26
C ARG A 372 6.85 -24.02 2.87
N ASP A 373 6.73 -23.11 1.92
CA ASP A 373 7.10 -23.24 0.50
C ASP A 373 8.39 -22.48 0.12
N PHE A 374 9.13 -21.94 1.09
CA PHE A 374 10.31 -21.10 0.83
C PHE A 374 11.32 -21.75 -0.13
N SER A 375 11.67 -23.02 0.10
CA SER A 375 12.61 -23.78 -0.74
C SER A 375 12.06 -24.12 -2.14
N ARG A 376 10.74 -24.00 -2.36
CA ARG A 376 10.10 -24.19 -3.66
C ARG A 376 9.95 -22.89 -4.45
N THR A 377 10.15 -21.74 -3.80
CA THR A 377 9.84 -20.43 -4.41
C THR A 377 11.07 -19.68 -4.90
N PHE A 378 12.18 -19.71 -4.14
CA PHE A 378 13.42 -19.10 -4.60
C PHE A 378 14.39 -20.16 -5.10
N THR A 379 14.65 -20.14 -6.39
CA THR A 379 15.71 -20.90 -7.04
C THR A 379 17.09 -20.42 -6.59
N GLN A 380 18.14 -21.18 -6.89
CA GLN A 380 19.51 -20.74 -6.64
C GLN A 380 19.84 -19.40 -7.34
N ALA A 381 19.24 -19.16 -8.51
CA ALA A 381 19.38 -17.90 -9.23
C ALA A 381 18.72 -16.74 -8.46
N ASP A 382 17.52 -16.96 -7.91
CA ASP A 382 16.81 -15.95 -7.13
C ASP A 382 17.56 -15.59 -5.85
N GLN A 383 18.13 -16.59 -5.17
CA GLN A 383 18.97 -16.38 -3.98
C GLN A 383 20.19 -15.51 -4.29
N LYS A 384 20.86 -15.75 -5.44
CA LYS A 384 21.95 -14.88 -5.93
C LYS A 384 21.46 -13.47 -6.20
N ILE A 385 20.34 -13.32 -6.91
CA ILE A 385 19.76 -12.00 -7.23
C ILE A 385 19.49 -11.23 -5.94
N ILE A 386 18.85 -11.86 -4.95
CA ILE A 386 18.57 -11.25 -3.64
C ILE A 386 19.86 -10.76 -2.99
N LEU A 387 20.90 -11.61 -2.89
CA LEU A 387 22.19 -11.20 -2.30
C LEU A 387 22.88 -10.08 -3.06
N VAL A 388 22.87 -10.11 -4.39
CA VAL A 388 23.45 -9.04 -5.21
C VAL A 388 22.73 -7.73 -4.94
N ARG A 389 21.40 -7.74 -4.83
CA ARG A 389 20.64 -6.52 -4.52
C ARG A 389 20.90 -6.01 -3.11
N VAL A 390 20.95 -6.89 -2.11
CA VAL A 390 21.33 -6.52 -0.74
C VAL A 390 22.73 -5.90 -0.72
N LEU A 391 23.70 -6.53 -1.38
CA LEU A 391 25.08 -6.04 -1.45
C LEU A 391 25.19 -4.68 -2.16
N ARG A 392 24.42 -4.46 -3.23
CA ARG A 392 24.34 -3.14 -3.88
C ARG A 392 23.75 -2.07 -2.96
N GLY A 393 22.74 -2.42 -2.16
CA GLY A 393 22.18 -1.52 -1.14
C GLY A 393 23.20 -1.18 -0.05
N ILE A 394 23.94 -2.18 0.45
CA ILE A 394 25.05 -1.99 1.40
C ILE A 394 26.11 -1.07 0.79
N LYS A 395 26.55 -1.36 -0.45
CA LYS A 395 27.55 -0.56 -1.19
C LYS A 395 27.11 0.90 -1.30
N PHE A 396 25.84 1.16 -1.61
CA PHE A 396 25.29 2.51 -1.66
C PHE A 396 25.42 3.22 -0.29
N ILE A 397 24.98 2.58 0.79
CA ILE A 397 25.04 3.16 2.14
C ILE A 397 26.49 3.44 2.56
N HIS A 398 27.41 2.51 2.26
CA HIS A 398 28.84 2.68 2.50
C HIS A 398 29.41 3.85 1.71
N SER A 399 29.02 4.01 0.43
CA SER A 399 29.45 5.15 -0.40
C SER A 399 28.93 6.50 0.11
N ALA A 400 27.80 6.49 0.83
CA ALA A 400 27.27 7.68 1.52
C ALA A 400 27.97 7.98 2.86
N GLY A 401 28.95 7.15 3.27
CA GLY A 401 29.72 7.30 4.50
C GLY A 401 29.06 6.69 5.74
N PHE A 402 28.16 5.72 5.57
CA PHE A 402 27.41 5.09 6.66
C PHE A 402 27.61 3.57 6.69
N ILE A 403 27.36 2.95 7.84
CA ILE A 403 27.32 1.50 8.05
C ILE A 403 25.88 1.12 8.37
N VAL A 404 25.35 0.05 7.75
CA VAL A 404 23.96 -0.40 7.92
C VAL A 404 23.74 -0.92 9.34
N SER A 405 24.65 -1.77 9.82
CA SER A 405 24.75 -2.30 11.19
C SER A 405 23.65 -3.27 11.66
N ASP A 406 22.64 -3.58 10.85
CA ASP A 406 21.60 -4.58 11.20
C ASP A 406 21.05 -5.30 9.96
N VAL A 407 21.96 -5.81 9.12
CA VAL A 407 21.59 -6.64 7.95
C VAL A 407 21.10 -8.00 8.42
N LYS A 408 19.80 -8.26 8.23
CA LYS A 408 19.15 -9.54 8.58
C LYS A 408 17.81 -9.69 7.83
N PRO A 409 17.24 -10.91 7.72
CA PRO A 409 16.02 -11.16 6.96
C PRO A 409 14.80 -10.31 7.35
N SER A 410 14.67 -9.89 8.61
CA SER A 410 13.55 -9.02 9.02
C SER A 410 13.69 -7.57 8.54
N ASN A 411 14.90 -7.15 8.15
CA ASN A 411 15.21 -5.79 7.70
C ASN A 411 15.39 -5.72 6.18
N ILE A 412 15.15 -6.83 5.48
CA ILE A 412 15.18 -6.95 4.03
C ILE A 412 13.73 -7.18 3.59
N GLY A 413 13.17 -6.20 2.89
CA GLY A 413 11.82 -6.25 2.34
C GLY A 413 11.80 -6.65 0.87
N LEU A 414 10.66 -7.18 0.44
CA LEU A 414 10.32 -7.46 -0.95
C LEU A 414 9.10 -6.61 -1.30
N ARG A 415 9.18 -5.78 -2.35
CA ARG A 415 8.00 -5.03 -2.85
C ARG A 415 6.96 -5.97 -3.47
N ASP A 416 7.44 -7.05 -4.06
CA ASP A 416 6.64 -8.17 -4.57
C ASP A 416 7.21 -9.47 -3.97
N GLU A 417 6.36 -10.25 -3.31
CA GLU A 417 6.74 -11.48 -2.61
C GLU A 417 7.34 -12.57 -3.52
N ASN A 418 7.11 -12.46 -4.83
CA ASN A 418 7.56 -13.42 -5.84
C ASN A 418 8.67 -12.89 -6.74
N ASP A 419 9.00 -11.59 -6.69
CA ASP A 419 10.08 -11.02 -7.50
C ASP A 419 11.35 -10.80 -6.66
N PRO A 420 12.43 -11.58 -6.89
CA PRO A 420 13.71 -11.37 -6.20
C PRO A 420 14.38 -10.04 -6.58
N ASN A 421 13.96 -9.38 -7.66
CA ASN A 421 14.46 -8.05 -8.00
C ASN A 421 13.82 -6.92 -7.19
N SER A 422 12.78 -7.23 -6.40
CA SER A 422 12.01 -6.25 -5.65
C SER A 422 12.59 -5.92 -4.26
N VAL A 423 13.83 -6.34 -4.00
CA VAL A 423 14.53 -6.19 -2.70
C VAL A 423 14.74 -4.73 -2.30
N VAL A 424 14.43 -4.43 -1.04
CA VAL A 424 14.61 -3.12 -0.38
C VAL A 424 15.18 -3.30 1.03
N LEU A 425 16.20 -2.51 1.40
CA LEU A 425 16.68 -2.44 2.79
C LEU A 425 15.83 -1.47 3.62
N LEU A 426 15.34 -1.89 4.79
CA LEU A 426 14.30 -1.17 5.56
C LEU A 426 14.82 -0.37 6.76
N ASP A 427 15.47 -1.01 7.74
CA ASP A 427 15.79 -0.38 9.05
C ASP A 427 17.06 0.51 8.98
N ILE A 428 17.08 1.43 8.02
CA ILE A 428 18.21 2.33 7.69
C ILE A 428 18.30 3.52 8.65
N ASP A 429 17.24 3.80 9.41
CA ASP A 429 17.24 4.83 10.46
C ASP A 429 18.19 4.48 11.63
N GLY A 430 18.56 3.20 11.77
CA GLY A 430 19.63 2.75 12.65
C GLY A 430 21.04 2.87 12.09
N ALA A 431 21.21 3.30 10.83
CA ALA A 431 22.51 3.41 10.19
C ALA A 431 23.39 4.44 10.92
N ILE A 432 24.67 4.11 11.01
CA ILE A 432 25.62 4.88 11.80
C ILE A 432 26.71 5.46 10.89
N LEU A 433 27.19 6.65 11.21
CA LEU A 433 28.32 7.23 10.49
C LEU A 433 29.51 6.26 10.55
N ALA A 434 30.08 5.96 9.39
CA ALA A 434 31.30 5.16 9.29
C ALA A 434 32.43 5.92 10.01
N PRO A 435 33.26 5.23 10.80
CA PRO A 435 34.38 5.89 11.43
C PRO A 435 35.42 6.27 10.35
N THR A 436 36.25 7.28 10.61
CA THR A 436 37.34 7.63 9.70
C THR A 436 38.32 6.46 9.57
N PRO A 437 39.10 6.33 8.48
CA PRO A 437 40.05 5.23 8.30
C PRO A 437 41.03 5.04 9.49
N GLU A 438 41.31 6.12 10.23
CA GLU A 438 42.19 6.14 11.40
C GLU A 438 41.47 5.81 12.73
N ALA A 439 40.14 5.75 12.73
CA ALA A 439 39.32 5.48 13.91
C ALA A 439 38.52 4.19 13.73
N LYS A 440 38.54 3.30 14.74
CA LYS A 440 37.57 2.19 14.81
C LYS A 440 36.46 2.59 15.75
N ARG A 441 35.22 2.21 15.41
CA ARG A 441 34.09 2.46 16.31
C ARG A 441 34.20 1.54 17.53
N ILE A 442 34.22 2.10 18.73
CA ILE A 442 34.37 1.33 19.98
C ILE A 442 33.18 0.37 20.14
N PRO A 443 33.41 -0.92 20.45
CA PRO A 443 32.35 -1.84 20.85
C PRO A 443 31.69 -1.32 22.12
N HIS A 444 30.40 -0.99 22.05
CA HIS A 444 29.60 -0.77 23.23
C HIS A 444 28.60 -1.92 23.30
N THR A 445 28.57 -2.64 24.42
CA THR A 445 27.77 -3.85 24.69
C THR A 445 26.24 -3.66 24.58
N HIS A 446 25.79 -2.49 24.14
CA HIS A 446 24.40 -2.06 24.03
C HIS A 446 24.06 -1.31 22.73
N ILE A 447 24.99 -1.16 21.76
CA ILE A 447 24.70 -0.49 20.47
C ILE A 447 24.18 -1.51 19.45
N GLY A 448 22.88 -1.82 19.56
CA GLY A 448 22.04 -2.39 18.50
C GLY A 448 22.52 -3.69 17.82
N GLY A 449 21.66 -4.25 16.97
CA GLY A 449 21.95 -5.45 16.21
C GLY A 449 21.52 -6.75 16.88
N THR A 450 21.42 -7.80 16.06
CA THR A 450 20.92 -9.12 16.49
C THR A 450 22.11 -10.06 16.69
N ILE A 451 22.29 -10.59 17.91
CA ILE A 451 23.52 -11.30 18.35
C ILE A 451 24.08 -12.27 17.30
N SER A 452 23.24 -13.16 16.75
CA SER A 452 23.65 -14.19 15.79
C SER A 452 24.18 -13.65 14.45
N TRP A 453 23.88 -12.39 14.12
CA TRP A 453 24.27 -11.68 12.90
C TRP A 453 25.51 -10.81 13.07
N LEU A 454 25.99 -10.63 14.31
CA LEU A 454 27.12 -9.75 14.61
C LEU A 454 28.46 -10.40 14.25
N SER A 455 29.33 -9.60 13.66
CA SER A 455 30.70 -10.01 13.34
C SER A 455 31.57 -10.10 14.60
N PRO A 456 32.59 -10.98 14.62
CA PRO A 456 33.48 -11.11 15.78
C PRO A 456 34.16 -9.79 16.20
N GLU A 457 34.68 -9.03 15.24
CA GLU A 457 35.38 -7.78 15.51
C GLU A 457 34.49 -6.67 16.07
N ARG A 458 33.18 -6.70 15.79
CA ARG A 458 32.22 -5.71 16.31
C ARG A 458 32.09 -5.76 17.82
N GLU A 459 32.34 -6.92 18.42
CA GLU A 459 32.27 -7.10 19.88
C GLU A 459 33.62 -6.92 20.57
N MET A 460 34.74 -7.00 19.84
CA MET A 460 36.06 -7.09 20.48
C MET A 460 36.98 -5.89 20.24
N HIS A 461 37.15 -5.42 19.00
CA HIS A 461 38.25 -4.48 18.66
C HIS A 461 37.80 -3.28 17.81
N GLY A 462 36.48 -3.09 17.71
CA GLY A 462 35.82 -2.07 16.90
C GLY A 462 35.63 -2.49 15.45
N PHE A 463 34.69 -1.83 14.76
CA PHE A 463 34.22 -2.25 13.44
C PHE A 463 34.08 -1.10 12.44
N ASP A 464 34.05 -1.50 11.16
CA ASP A 464 33.81 -0.67 9.98
C ASP A 464 32.73 -1.30 9.09
N GLY A 465 32.61 -0.86 7.83
CA GLY A 465 31.65 -1.41 6.87
C GLY A 465 31.81 -2.91 6.59
N THR A 466 32.95 -3.53 6.89
CA THR A 466 33.14 -4.98 6.68
C THR A 466 32.28 -5.84 7.61
N ALA A 467 31.76 -5.26 8.70
CA ALA A 467 30.77 -5.93 9.55
C ALA A 467 29.45 -6.21 8.80
N ASP A 468 29.04 -5.34 7.88
CA ASP A 468 27.84 -5.57 7.07
C ASP A 468 28.06 -6.73 6.07
N LEU A 469 29.29 -6.93 5.59
CA LEU A 469 29.65 -8.05 4.72
C LEU A 469 29.61 -9.40 5.47
N TRP A 470 29.98 -9.42 6.74
CA TRP A 470 29.80 -10.60 7.59
C TRP A 470 28.32 -11.00 7.66
N SER A 471 27.44 -10.04 7.98
CA SER A 471 26.01 -10.29 8.07
C SER A 471 25.41 -10.70 6.72
N LEU A 472 25.91 -10.16 5.60
CA LEU A 472 25.59 -10.64 4.25
C LEU A 472 26.01 -12.11 4.03
N GLY A 473 27.17 -12.51 4.55
CA GLY A 473 27.63 -13.90 4.49
C GLY A 473 26.72 -14.85 5.24
N VAL A 474 26.30 -14.47 6.45
CA VAL A 474 25.30 -15.22 7.24
C VAL A 474 23.98 -15.32 6.49
N LEU A 475 23.55 -14.23 5.84
CA LEU A 475 22.34 -14.22 5.02
C LEU A 475 22.48 -15.18 3.82
N GLY A 476 23.62 -15.16 3.13
CA GLY A 476 23.86 -16.01 1.98
C GLY A 476 23.84 -17.50 2.33
N PHE A 477 24.43 -17.86 3.48
CA PHE A 477 24.31 -19.21 4.02
C PHE A 477 22.84 -19.56 4.30
N LEU A 478 22.11 -18.68 5.01
CA LEU A 478 20.71 -18.92 5.38
C LEU A 478 19.82 -19.12 4.15
N LEU A 479 20.03 -18.35 3.08
CA LEU A 479 19.26 -18.47 1.85
C LEU A 479 19.44 -19.84 1.18
N VAL A 480 20.66 -20.38 1.23
CA VAL A 480 21.03 -21.65 0.59
C VAL A 480 20.65 -22.86 1.42
N GLU A 481 21.01 -22.86 2.70
CA GLU A 481 20.82 -24.00 3.59
C GLU A 481 19.44 -24.01 4.25
N GLY A 482 18.74 -22.87 4.24
CA GLY A 482 17.43 -22.72 4.85
C GLY A 482 17.45 -22.62 6.38
N PHE A 483 18.62 -22.50 7.00
CA PHE A 483 18.77 -22.28 8.44
C PHE A 483 19.97 -21.38 8.75
N HIS A 484 19.94 -20.74 9.92
CA HIS A 484 21.04 -19.89 10.37
C HIS A 484 22.24 -20.74 10.82
N PRO A 485 23.49 -20.41 10.41
CA PRO A 485 24.63 -21.30 10.61
C PRO A 485 25.06 -21.46 12.08
N TRP A 486 24.84 -20.44 12.92
CA TRP A 486 25.20 -20.43 14.36
C TRP A 486 24.24 -19.59 15.21
N ASP A 487 22.93 -19.87 15.15
CA ASP A 487 21.96 -19.09 15.92
C ASP A 487 22.09 -19.35 17.43
N HIS A 488 22.42 -18.31 18.20
CA HIS A 488 22.70 -18.45 19.63
C HIS A 488 22.29 -17.21 20.42
N LYS A 489 21.72 -17.42 21.62
CA LYS A 489 21.25 -16.33 22.49
C LYS A 489 22.37 -15.50 23.11
N LEU A 490 23.54 -16.11 23.30
CA LEU A 490 24.70 -15.46 23.90
C LEU A 490 25.75 -15.19 22.84
N ASN A 491 26.37 -14.01 22.91
CA ASN A 491 27.46 -13.64 22.01
C ASN A 491 28.76 -14.35 22.44
N PRO A 492 29.37 -15.18 21.58
CA PRO A 492 30.59 -15.92 21.92
C PRO A 492 31.81 -15.02 22.11
N TRP A 493 31.81 -13.82 21.54
CA TRP A 493 32.99 -12.95 21.53
C TRP A 493 33.12 -12.05 22.76
N ARG A 494 32.17 -12.15 23.69
CA ARG A 494 32.23 -11.40 24.96
C ARG A 494 33.17 -12.09 25.95
N PRO A 495 33.77 -11.32 26.90
CA PRO A 495 34.65 -11.89 27.92
C PRO A 495 33.99 -13.02 28.72
N GLY A 496 34.75 -14.09 29.01
CA GLY A 496 34.29 -15.21 29.83
C GLY A 496 33.37 -16.23 29.13
N ARG A 497 33.34 -16.24 27.80
CA ARG A 497 32.43 -17.08 26.97
C ARG A 497 33.12 -18.22 26.21
N LEU A 498 34.13 -18.85 26.81
CA LEU A 498 34.93 -19.91 26.15
C LEU A 498 34.07 -21.07 25.62
N LYS A 499 33.00 -21.45 26.35
CA LYS A 499 32.09 -22.52 25.91
C LYS A 499 31.36 -22.13 24.63
N GLU A 500 30.85 -20.91 24.56
CA GLU A 500 30.16 -20.38 23.39
C GLU A 500 31.12 -20.19 22.21
N GLN A 501 32.38 -19.81 22.47
CA GLN A 501 33.43 -19.73 21.43
C GLN A 501 33.71 -21.09 20.80
N ASN A 502 33.93 -22.12 21.63
CA ASN A 502 34.18 -23.48 21.14
C ASN A 502 32.99 -23.99 20.30
N TRP A 503 31.77 -23.77 20.79
CA TRP A 503 30.55 -24.11 20.05
C TRP A 503 30.46 -23.35 18.72
N PHE A 504 30.78 -22.05 18.72
CA PHE A 504 30.80 -21.24 17.50
C PHE A 504 31.78 -21.81 16.48
N HIS A 505 33.01 -22.16 16.89
CA HIS A 505 34.02 -22.70 15.98
C HIS A 505 33.59 -24.05 15.37
N GLU A 506 32.94 -24.90 16.15
CA GLU A 506 32.36 -26.15 15.64
C GLU A 506 31.31 -25.88 14.55
N LYS A 507 30.37 -24.97 14.81
CA LYS A 507 29.32 -24.58 13.84
C LYS A 507 29.90 -23.89 12.61
N TYR A 508 30.89 -23.02 12.80
CA TYR A 508 31.58 -22.35 11.72
C TYR A 508 32.25 -23.36 10.77
N ARG A 509 32.91 -24.39 11.32
CA ARG A 509 33.51 -25.46 10.51
C ARG A 509 32.48 -26.22 9.69
N MET A 510 31.36 -26.60 10.30
CA MET A 510 30.25 -27.26 9.59
C MET A 510 29.72 -26.38 8.47
N ALA A 511 29.51 -25.09 8.72
CA ALA A 511 29.04 -24.14 7.72
C ALA A 511 30.02 -24.01 6.53
N MET A 512 31.32 -23.95 6.79
CA MET A 512 32.34 -23.93 5.73
C MET A 512 32.32 -25.20 4.88
N MET A 513 32.11 -26.37 5.50
CA MET A 513 32.00 -27.65 4.79
C MET A 513 30.74 -27.73 3.92
N CYS A 514 29.60 -27.23 4.40
CA CYS A 514 28.37 -27.12 3.59
C CYS A 514 28.61 -26.25 2.34
N LEU A 515 29.19 -25.05 2.53
CA LEU A 515 29.50 -24.15 1.42
C LEU A 515 30.48 -24.76 0.41
N GLU A 516 31.45 -25.56 0.85
CA GLU A 516 32.37 -26.27 -0.06
C GLU A 516 31.68 -27.29 -0.95
N GLN A 517 30.62 -27.92 -0.46
CA GLN A 517 29.83 -28.89 -1.21
C GLN A 517 28.80 -28.24 -2.13
N TRP A 518 28.53 -26.94 -1.96
CA TRP A 518 27.58 -26.22 -2.80
C TRP A 518 27.96 -26.28 -4.29
N PRO A 519 27.00 -26.47 -5.23
CA PRO A 519 27.29 -26.61 -6.65
C PRO A 519 27.95 -25.37 -7.25
N ASP A 520 27.47 -24.20 -6.86
CA ASP A 520 27.96 -22.92 -7.39
C ASP A 520 29.23 -22.47 -6.65
N LYS A 521 30.39 -22.76 -7.23
CA LYS A 521 31.68 -22.47 -6.57
C LYS A 521 31.97 -20.99 -6.43
N ALA A 522 31.57 -20.18 -7.42
CA ALA A 522 31.72 -18.73 -7.34
C ALA A 522 30.95 -18.12 -6.16
N PHE A 523 29.68 -18.52 -5.95
CA PHE A 523 28.91 -18.13 -4.77
C PHE A 523 29.53 -18.64 -3.48
N ALA A 524 29.90 -19.92 -3.42
CA ALA A 524 30.53 -20.49 -2.22
C ALA A 524 31.80 -19.71 -1.84
N THR A 525 32.65 -19.39 -2.81
CA THR A 525 33.85 -18.58 -2.62
C THR A 525 33.51 -17.17 -2.15
N ALA A 526 32.46 -16.54 -2.68
CA ALA A 526 32.00 -15.23 -2.23
C ALA A 526 31.57 -15.26 -0.75
N ILE A 527 30.70 -16.20 -0.38
CA ILE A 527 30.15 -16.31 0.99
C ILE A 527 31.25 -16.68 1.99
N LYS A 528 32.11 -17.66 1.66
CA LYS A 528 33.28 -18.00 2.48
C LYS A 528 34.19 -16.79 2.67
N GLY A 529 34.40 -16.00 1.61
CA GLY A 529 35.27 -14.83 1.63
C GLY A 529 34.78 -13.70 2.53
N VAL A 530 33.48 -13.47 2.63
CA VAL A 530 32.91 -12.47 3.57
C VAL A 530 32.72 -13.01 4.99
N LEU A 531 32.70 -14.33 5.17
CA LEU A 531 32.68 -14.99 6.48
C LEU A 531 34.08 -15.20 7.10
N ARG A 532 35.12 -14.60 6.51
CA ARG A 532 36.48 -14.61 7.11
C ARG A 532 36.52 -13.84 8.41
N HIS A 533 37.32 -14.31 9.37
CA HIS A 533 37.57 -13.60 10.63
C HIS A 533 38.92 -13.97 11.25
N PRO A 534 39.55 -13.09 12.07
CA PRO A 534 40.90 -13.29 12.61
C PRO A 534 41.05 -14.54 13.50
N TYR A 535 39.95 -15.01 14.07
CA TYR A 535 39.90 -16.11 15.02
C TYR A 535 39.59 -17.46 14.36
N ALA A 536 39.54 -17.52 13.02
CA ALA A 536 39.23 -18.77 12.32
C ALA A 536 40.35 -19.81 12.51
N GLU A 537 40.00 -21.09 12.44
CA GLU A 537 40.95 -22.19 12.65
C GLU A 537 41.93 -22.37 11.48
N THR A 538 41.51 -21.99 10.27
CA THR A 538 42.30 -22.20 9.04
C THR A 538 42.92 -20.90 8.54
N ASP A 539 44.13 -20.97 7.98
CA ASP A 539 44.84 -19.80 7.44
C ASP A 539 44.08 -19.08 6.33
N GLY A 540 43.35 -19.82 5.51
CA GLY A 540 42.52 -19.25 4.45
C GLY A 540 41.34 -18.43 5.00
N GLN A 541 40.78 -18.81 6.14
CA GLN A 541 39.68 -18.09 6.78
C GLN A 541 40.12 -16.98 7.74
N ARG A 542 41.42 -16.95 8.09
CA ARG A 542 42.05 -15.84 8.83
C ARG A 542 42.41 -14.64 7.97
N GLN A 543 42.36 -14.77 6.64
CA GLN A 543 42.62 -13.68 5.71
C GLN A 543 41.62 -12.52 5.88
N PRO A 544 41.95 -11.30 5.40
CA PRO A 544 40.96 -10.23 5.31
C PRO A 544 39.73 -10.64 4.48
N ARG A 545 38.56 -10.08 4.84
CA ARG A 545 37.33 -10.27 4.07
C ARG A 545 37.50 -9.77 2.64
N LEU A 546 36.82 -10.44 1.71
CA LEU A 546 36.78 -9.96 0.33
C LEU A 546 36.16 -8.57 0.24
N PRO A 547 36.72 -7.67 -0.58
CA PRO A 547 36.11 -6.36 -0.79
C PRO A 547 34.80 -6.48 -1.57
N THR A 548 33.90 -5.51 -1.38
CA THR A 548 32.57 -5.47 -1.99
C THR A 548 32.54 -5.76 -3.49
N GLU A 549 33.48 -5.22 -4.27
CA GLU A 549 33.53 -5.43 -5.72
C GLU A 549 33.88 -6.86 -6.11
N ASP A 550 34.81 -7.49 -5.39
CA ASP A 550 35.17 -8.89 -5.63
C ASP A 550 33.99 -9.82 -5.32
N VAL A 551 33.25 -9.52 -4.25
CA VAL A 551 32.05 -10.27 -3.86
C VAL A 551 30.96 -10.11 -4.92
N LEU A 552 30.71 -8.88 -5.41
CA LEU A 552 29.76 -8.64 -6.51
C LEU A 552 30.15 -9.41 -7.77
N HIS A 553 31.43 -9.35 -8.15
CA HIS A 553 31.93 -10.07 -9.33
C HIS A 553 31.68 -11.58 -9.21
N LEU A 554 31.99 -12.18 -8.04
CA LEU A 554 31.77 -13.60 -7.80
C LEU A 554 30.27 -13.98 -7.80
N LEU A 555 29.41 -13.18 -7.16
CA LEU A 555 27.97 -13.46 -7.11
C LEU A 555 27.28 -13.31 -8.48
N MET A 556 27.79 -12.41 -9.33
CA MET A 556 27.30 -12.21 -10.69
C MET A 556 27.88 -13.21 -11.70
N ALA A 557 28.85 -14.03 -11.30
CA ALA A 557 29.50 -14.96 -12.19
C ALA A 557 28.63 -16.19 -12.46
N SER A 558 28.77 -16.76 -13.67
CA SER A 558 28.15 -18.04 -14.03
C SER A 558 28.71 -19.18 -13.16
N PRO A 559 27.95 -20.24 -12.87
CA PRO A 559 28.41 -21.33 -11.99
C PRO A 559 29.75 -21.98 -12.36
N ASP A 560 30.10 -21.96 -13.65
CA ASP A 560 31.31 -22.59 -14.19
C ASP A 560 32.52 -21.64 -14.34
N SER A 561 32.43 -20.41 -13.82
CA SER A 561 33.39 -19.33 -14.12
C SER A 561 34.69 -19.35 -13.30
N GLU A 562 34.82 -20.20 -12.28
CA GLU A 562 36.05 -20.27 -11.46
C GLU A 562 37.30 -20.64 -12.31
N ASP A 563 37.13 -21.44 -13.36
CA ASP A 563 38.24 -21.82 -14.25
C ASP A 563 38.74 -20.66 -15.12
N GLN A 564 37.87 -19.71 -15.47
CA GLN A 564 38.28 -18.52 -16.24
C GLN A 564 38.95 -17.46 -15.36
N VAL A 565 38.52 -17.32 -14.10
CA VAL A 565 39.10 -16.33 -13.16
C VAL A 565 40.48 -16.79 -12.64
N ARG A 566 40.70 -18.10 -12.45
CA ARG A 566 42.05 -18.63 -12.16
C ARG A 566 42.98 -18.56 -13.37
N ALA A 567 42.47 -18.69 -14.59
CA ALA A 567 43.26 -18.53 -15.81
C ALA A 567 43.71 -17.08 -16.05
N SER A 568 42.86 -16.07 -15.77
CA SER A 568 43.24 -14.67 -15.99
C SER A 568 44.29 -14.15 -14.99
N LYS A 569 44.32 -14.68 -13.76
CA LYS A 569 45.36 -14.36 -12.76
C LYS A 569 46.70 -15.09 -12.98
N ARG A 570 46.72 -16.21 -13.71
CA ARG A 570 47.97 -16.90 -14.09
C ARG A 570 48.65 -16.31 -15.33
N GLY A 571 47.94 -15.52 -16.13
CA GLY A 571 48.49 -14.87 -17.35
C GLY A 571 49.24 -13.55 -17.13
N LYS A 572 49.41 -13.08 -15.88
CA LYS A 572 50.12 -11.83 -15.56
C LYS A 572 51.33 -12.06 -14.65
N PHE A 573 52.11 -13.11 -14.91
CA PHE A 573 53.50 -13.19 -14.45
C PHE A 573 54.29 -14.06 -15.44
N THR A 574 54.89 -13.43 -16.44
CA THR A 574 56.04 -13.97 -17.17
C THR A 574 56.83 -12.76 -17.68
N TYR A 575 58.13 -12.78 -17.35
CA TYR A 575 59.17 -11.75 -17.42
C TYR A 575 59.01 -10.57 -18.38
#